data_AF-A0A7C3L7I4-F1
#
_entry.id   AF-A0A7C3L7I4-F1
#
_cell.length_a   1.000
_cell.length_b   1.000
_cell.length_c   1.000
_cell.angle_alpha   90.00
_cell.angle_beta   90.00
_cell.angle_gamma   90.00
#
_symmetry.space_group_name_H-M   'P 1'
#
loop_
_entity.id
_entity.type
_entity.pdbx_description
1 polymer ?
#
loop_
_entity_poly.entity_id
_entity_poly.type
_entity_poly.pdbx_seq_one_letter_code
_entity_poly.pdbx_strand_id
1 'polypeptide(L)'
;MQELNWTAIITQAYWPFWGLLVALILRKPISTILRERKLTLSLPNNITATITTEDAGKTLTRLFTEFYFAYNRLMRPWHKELFDKILNSETKLYVNELIPGFDRNNEEHIGALRALRGLGLIEPKYGGSWDSKSIIEVTSFGQVFVKYLRMREKGAQKKIPADSQAPP
;
A
#
# COMPACT_ATOMS: atom_id res chain seq x y z
N MET A 1 19.54 -39.99 49.90
CA MET A 1 18.29 -39.29 49.56
C MET A 1 18.62 -37.81 49.58
N GLN A 2 18.65 -37.15 48.41
CA GLN A 2 18.88 -35.70 48.34
C GLN A 2 17.58 -35.01 48.72
N GLU A 3 17.58 -34.23 49.79
CA GLU A 3 16.42 -33.42 50.15
C GLU A 3 16.22 -32.34 49.08
N LEU A 4 15.07 -32.40 48.42
CA LEU A 4 14.69 -31.44 47.40
C LEU A 4 14.52 -30.07 48.07
N ASN A 5 15.44 -29.14 47.79
CA ASN A 5 15.40 -27.78 48.33
C ASN A 5 14.31 -26.95 47.62
N TRP A 6 13.05 -27.19 48.00
CA TRP A 6 11.86 -26.53 47.45
C TRP A 6 11.94 -25.00 47.53
N THR A 7 12.64 -24.47 48.53
CA THR A 7 12.86 -23.03 48.72
C THR A 7 13.62 -22.38 47.56
N ALA A 8 14.65 -23.05 47.03
CA ALA A 8 15.45 -22.58 45.90
C ALA A 8 14.67 -22.58 44.58
N ILE A 9 13.82 -23.60 44.38
CA ILE A 9 12.95 -23.71 43.19
C ILE A 9 11.91 -22.58 43.20
N ILE A 10 11.30 -22.30 44.36
CA ILE A 10 10.29 -21.24 44.50
C ILE A 10 10.92 -19.85 44.29
N THR A 11 12.14 -19.61 44.77
CA THR A 11 12.82 -18.32 44.55
C THR A 11 13.18 -18.10 43.08
N GLN A 12 13.59 -19.16 42.38
CA GLN A 12 13.98 -19.06 40.96
C GLN A 12 12.76 -18.96 40.02
N ALA A 13 11.62 -19.54 40.41
CA ALA A 13 10.35 -19.47 39.68
C ALA A 13 9.54 -18.18 39.95
N TYR A 14 9.89 -17.41 40.98
CA TYR A 14 9.21 -16.16 41.33
C TYR A 14 9.36 -15.07 40.26
N TRP A 15 10.59 -14.86 39.77
CA TRP A 15 10.89 -13.86 38.74
C TRP A 15 10.11 -14.05 37.43
N PRO A 16 10.05 -15.24 36.79
CA PRO A 16 9.29 -15.41 35.55
C PRO A 16 7.79 -15.28 35.77
N PHE A 17 7.27 -15.69 36.93
CA PHE A 17 5.85 -15.50 37.26
C PHE A 17 5.49 -14.02 37.36
N TRP A 18 6.29 -13.23 38.09
CA TRP A 18 6.07 -11.79 38.19
C TRP A 18 6.29 -11.07 36.86
N GLY A 19 7.29 -11.48 36.07
CA GLY A 19 7.49 -10.96 34.71
C GLY A 19 6.27 -11.20 33.82
N LEU A 20 5.65 -12.38 33.90
CA LEU A 20 4.47 -12.74 33.13
C LEU A 20 3.21 -12.01 33.65
N LEU A 21 3.07 -11.85 34.97
CA LEU A 21 2.00 -11.09 35.60
C LEU A 21 2.05 -9.60 35.19
N VAL A 22 3.24 -8.99 35.27
CA VAL A 22 3.49 -7.61 34.86
C VAL A 22 3.24 -7.43 33.36
N ALA A 23 3.70 -8.37 32.52
CA ALA A 23 3.43 -8.34 31.08
C ALA A 23 1.92 -8.42 30.76
N LEU A 24 1.15 -9.23 31.49
CA LEU A 24 -0.30 -9.33 31.34
C LEU A 24 -1.03 -8.05 31.75
N ILE A 25 -0.63 -7.45 32.87
CA ILE A 25 -1.21 -6.19 33.37
C ILE A 25 -0.87 -5.03 32.42
N LEU A 26 0.38 -4.95 31.98
CA LEU A 26 0.87 -3.89 31.10
C LEU A 26 0.53 -4.10 29.61
N ARG A 27 0.03 -5.28 29.22
CA ARG A 27 -0.35 -5.56 27.82
C ARG A 27 -1.33 -4.53 27.26
N LYS A 28 -2.38 -4.20 28.02
CA LYS A 28 -3.38 -3.21 27.61
C LYS A 28 -2.78 -1.80 27.45
N PRO A 29 -2.16 -1.18 28.47
CA PRO A 29 -1.62 0.17 28.34
C PRO A 29 -0.51 0.26 27.28
N ILE A 30 0.36 -0.75 27.15
CA ILE A 30 1.38 -0.79 26.09
C ILE A 30 0.69 -0.84 24.71
N SER A 31 -0.34 -1.66 24.54
CA SER A 31 -1.09 -1.72 23.28
C SER A 31 -1.84 -0.43 22.97
N THR A 32 -2.32 0.29 23.98
CA THR A 32 -2.98 1.59 23.83
C THR A 32 -1.97 2.66 23.42
N ILE A 33 -0.81 2.73 24.08
CA ILE A 33 0.27 3.67 23.73
C ILE A 33 0.80 3.39 22.32
N LEU A 34 0.92 2.12 21.93
CA LEU A 34 1.30 1.73 20.57
C LEU A 34 0.24 2.11 19.52
N ARG A 35 -1.05 2.08 19.88
CA ARG A 35 -2.16 2.55 19.01
C ARG A 35 -2.26 4.06 18.94
N GLU A 36 -1.87 4.77 19.99
CA GLU A 36 -1.88 6.22 20.09
C GLU A 36 -0.60 6.89 19.57
N ARG A 37 0.10 6.28 18.60
CA ARG A 37 1.14 7.01 17.88
C ARG A 37 0.50 8.16 17.12
N LYS A 38 0.55 9.34 17.74
CA LYS A 38 0.10 10.60 17.18
C LYS A 38 1.16 11.06 16.20
N LEU A 39 0.80 11.16 14.92
CA LEU A 39 1.62 11.78 13.90
C LEU A 39 1.36 13.29 13.98
N THR A 40 2.34 14.04 14.43
CA THR A 40 2.34 15.49 14.35
C THR A 40 2.82 15.89 12.97
N LEU A 41 1.90 16.32 12.12
CA LEU A 41 2.23 16.91 10.81
C LEU A 41 2.36 18.42 10.98
N SER A 42 3.55 18.93 10.66
CA SER A 42 3.78 20.37 10.51
C SER A 42 3.43 20.75 9.08
N LEU A 43 2.27 21.37 8.88
CA LEU A 43 1.90 21.94 7.58
C LEU A 43 2.53 23.33 7.41
N PRO A 44 2.75 23.79 6.16
CA PRO A 44 3.11 25.18 5.89
C PRO A 44 2.07 26.12 6.55
N ASN A 45 2.55 27.23 7.13
CA ASN A 45 1.82 28.19 7.97
C ASN A 45 1.71 27.87 9.48
N ASN A 46 2.65 27.12 10.05
CA ASN A 46 2.70 26.81 11.50
C ASN A 46 1.46 26.06 12.03
N ILE A 47 0.70 25.39 11.16
CA ILE A 47 -0.44 24.58 11.58
C ILE A 47 0.09 23.21 11.98
N THR A 48 0.05 22.92 13.28
CA THR A 48 0.36 21.59 13.81
C THR A 48 -0.92 20.76 13.90
N ALA A 49 -1.08 19.81 12.97
CA ALA A 49 -2.17 18.85 13.04
C ALA A 49 -1.68 17.59 13.75
N THR A 50 -2.35 17.22 14.84
CA THR A 50 -2.10 15.96 15.54
C THR A 50 -3.13 14.95 15.07
N ILE A 51 -2.72 13.99 14.25
CA ILE A 51 -3.62 12.96 13.71
C ILE A 51 -3.21 11.62 14.32
N THR A 52 -4.19 10.84 14.78
CA THR A 52 -3.92 9.47 15.22
C THR A 52 -3.58 8.59 14.02
N THR A 53 -2.73 7.57 14.20
CA THR A 53 -2.46 6.60 13.13
C THR A 53 -3.71 5.92 12.60
N GLU A 54 -4.73 5.73 13.45
CA GLU A 54 -6.00 5.14 13.03
C GLU A 54 -6.79 6.06 12.10
N ASP A 55 -6.91 7.35 12.45
CA ASP A 55 -7.62 8.33 11.64
C ASP A 55 -6.90 8.64 10.32
N ALA A 56 -5.56 8.66 10.35
CA ALA A 56 -4.74 8.75 9.15
C ALA A 56 -4.98 7.55 8.23
N GLY A 57 -5.02 6.34 8.78
CA GLY A 57 -5.31 5.11 8.04
C GLY A 57 -6.71 5.12 7.41
N LYS A 58 -7.74 5.55 8.16
CA LYS A 58 -9.12 5.69 7.64
C LYS A 58 -9.19 6.72 6.52
N THR A 59 -8.57 7.89 6.72
CA THR A 59 -8.54 8.97 5.72
C THR A 59 -7.82 8.54 4.45
N LEU A 60 -6.64 7.93 4.57
CA LEU A 60 -5.90 7.39 3.43
C LEU A 60 -6.70 6.32 2.69
N THR A 61 -7.33 5.40 3.43
CA THR A 61 -8.18 4.35 2.83
C THR A 61 -9.33 4.97 2.05
N ARG A 62 -9.98 6.01 2.59
CA ARG A 62 -11.05 6.74 1.89
C ARG A 62 -10.53 7.42 0.63
N LEU A 63 -9.41 8.14 0.70
CA LEU A 63 -8.79 8.80 -0.45
C LEU A 63 -8.45 7.79 -1.56
N PHE A 64 -7.83 6.67 -1.22
CA PHE A 64 -7.54 5.62 -2.20
C PHE A 64 -8.80 4.96 -2.76
N THR A 65 -9.86 4.86 -1.98
CA THR A 65 -11.16 4.34 -2.44
C THR A 65 -11.82 5.28 -3.44
N GLU A 66 -11.85 6.58 -3.14
CA GLU A 66 -12.35 7.62 -4.04
C GLU A 66 -11.52 7.68 -5.33
N PHE A 67 -10.20 7.64 -5.20
CA PHE A 67 -9.29 7.56 -6.34
C PHE A 67 -9.50 6.29 -7.16
N TYR A 68 -9.72 5.13 -6.53
CA TYR A 68 -10.02 3.88 -7.22
C TYR A 68 -11.30 3.98 -8.07
N PHE A 69 -12.33 4.65 -7.58
CA PHE A 69 -13.55 4.89 -8.35
C PHE A 69 -13.28 5.83 -9.54
N ALA A 70 -12.53 6.91 -9.33
CA ALA A 70 -12.13 7.80 -10.41
C ALA A 70 -11.28 7.08 -11.47
N TYR A 71 -10.31 6.29 -11.05
CA TYR A 71 -9.48 5.44 -11.91
C TYR A 71 -10.36 4.52 -12.76
N ASN A 72 -11.31 3.80 -12.16
CA ASN A 72 -12.17 2.89 -12.91
C ASN A 72 -13.17 3.58 -13.84
N ARG A 73 -13.62 4.78 -13.49
CA ARG A 73 -14.53 5.58 -14.31
C ARG A 73 -13.82 6.20 -15.52
N LEU A 74 -12.59 6.67 -15.34
CA LEU A 74 -11.84 7.40 -16.36
C LEU A 74 -11.00 6.48 -17.26
N MET A 75 -10.56 5.32 -16.76
CA MET A 75 -9.69 4.41 -17.51
C MET A 75 -10.47 3.37 -18.30
N ARG A 76 -10.17 3.30 -19.61
CA ARG A 76 -10.59 2.22 -20.49
C ARG A 76 -9.83 0.93 -20.16
N PRO A 77 -10.36 -0.27 -20.49
CA PRO A 77 -9.68 -1.55 -20.24
C PRO A 77 -8.24 -1.58 -20.74
N TRP A 78 -8.02 -1.13 -21.97
CA TRP A 78 -6.70 -1.01 -22.58
C TRP A 78 -5.72 -0.12 -21.77
N HIS A 79 -6.17 0.98 -21.16
CA HIS A 79 -5.31 1.82 -20.31
C HIS A 79 -4.85 1.06 -19.06
N LYS A 80 -5.74 0.23 -18.50
CA LYS A 80 -5.44 -0.57 -17.30
C LYS A 80 -4.46 -1.69 -17.64
N GLU A 81 -4.63 -2.34 -18.79
CA GLU A 81 -3.68 -3.33 -19.31
C GLU A 81 -2.30 -2.72 -19.56
N LEU A 82 -2.26 -1.52 -20.16
CA LEU A 82 -1.01 -0.81 -20.38
C LEU A 82 -0.32 -0.46 -19.05
N PHE A 83 -1.09 -0.02 -18.05
CA PHE A 83 -0.54 0.24 -16.71
C PHE A 83 -0.04 -1.04 -16.04
N ASP A 84 -0.77 -2.15 -16.13
CA ASP A 84 -0.35 -3.43 -15.57
C ASP A 84 0.94 -3.95 -16.21
N LYS A 85 1.09 -3.81 -17.54
CA LYS A 85 2.35 -4.10 -18.24
C LYS A 85 3.52 -3.26 -17.70
N ILE A 86 3.30 -1.98 -17.43
CA ILE A 86 4.33 -1.12 -16.84
C ILE A 86 4.74 -1.63 -15.46
N LEU A 87 3.76 -2.01 -14.62
CA LEU A 87 4.01 -2.44 -13.25
C LEU A 87 4.70 -3.79 -13.12
N ASN A 88 4.46 -4.67 -14.08
CA ASN A 88 5.05 -6.01 -14.10
C ASN A 88 6.39 -6.05 -14.86
N SER A 89 6.85 -4.92 -15.39
CA SER A 89 8.18 -4.83 -16.00
C SER A 89 9.28 -4.78 -14.93
N GLU A 90 10.27 -5.66 -15.06
CA GLU A 90 11.46 -5.67 -14.20
C GLU A 90 12.54 -4.70 -14.72
N THR A 91 12.43 -4.29 -15.98
CA THR A 91 13.37 -3.42 -16.67
C THR A 91 12.76 -2.06 -16.98
N LYS A 92 13.61 -1.08 -17.29
CA LYS A 92 13.16 0.22 -17.82
C LYS A 92 12.38 -0.02 -19.11
N LEU A 93 11.16 0.49 -19.19
CA LEU A 93 10.32 0.42 -20.37
C LEU A 93 10.40 1.71 -21.18
N TYR A 94 10.63 1.55 -22.47
CA TYR A 94 10.47 2.63 -23.44
C TYR A 94 9.03 2.68 -23.96
N VAL A 95 8.58 3.87 -24.35
CA VAL A 95 7.23 4.05 -24.92
C VAL A 95 7.03 3.18 -26.17
N ASN A 96 8.04 3.02 -27.04
CA ASN A 96 7.91 2.18 -28.24
C ASN A 96 7.84 0.67 -27.94
N GLU A 97 8.37 0.21 -26.81
CA GLU A 97 8.28 -1.18 -26.36
C GLU A 97 6.88 -1.46 -25.81
N LEU A 98 6.29 -0.47 -25.14
CA LEU A 98 4.95 -0.56 -24.59
C LEU A 98 3.86 -0.37 -25.65
N ILE A 99 4.08 0.54 -26.60
CA ILE A 99 3.20 0.86 -27.72
C ILE A 99 4.04 0.78 -29.01
N PRO A 100 4.13 -0.40 -29.65
CA PRO A 100 4.87 -0.58 -30.90
C PRO A 100 4.37 0.39 -31.97
N GLY A 101 5.31 1.10 -32.62
CA GLY A 101 4.95 2.12 -33.61
C GLY A 101 4.32 3.38 -33.01
N PHE A 102 4.64 3.71 -31.76
CA PHE A 102 4.14 4.90 -31.08
C PHE A 102 4.21 6.15 -31.97
N ASP A 103 3.08 6.80 -32.11
CA ASP A 103 2.90 8.07 -32.82
C ASP A 103 2.18 9.03 -31.88
N ARG A 104 2.81 10.17 -31.65
CA ARG A 104 2.28 11.23 -30.77
C ARG A 104 1.03 11.90 -31.35
N ASN A 105 0.86 11.86 -32.67
CA ASN A 105 -0.30 12.42 -33.35
C ASN A 105 -1.49 11.46 -33.34
N ASN A 106 -1.26 10.18 -33.05
CA ASN A 106 -2.34 9.23 -32.82
C ASN A 106 -2.94 9.47 -31.43
N GLU A 107 -4.20 9.91 -31.40
CA GLU A 107 -4.93 10.24 -30.18
C GLU A 107 -5.03 9.08 -29.19
N GLU A 108 -5.10 7.84 -29.67
CA GLU A 108 -5.21 6.66 -28.82
C GLU A 108 -3.89 6.35 -28.12
N HIS A 109 -2.78 6.42 -28.87
CA HIS A 109 -1.43 6.20 -28.33
C HIS A 109 -1.09 7.23 -27.26
N ILE A 110 -1.28 8.51 -27.57
CA ILE A 110 -0.95 9.59 -26.63
C ILE A 110 -1.99 9.72 -25.51
N GLY A 111 -3.26 9.40 -25.80
CA GLY A 111 -4.38 9.51 -24.87
C GLY A 111 -4.21 8.61 -23.66
N ALA A 112 -3.77 7.36 -23.86
CA ALA A 112 -3.50 6.43 -22.76
C ALA A 112 -2.41 6.94 -21.82
N LEU A 113 -1.26 7.36 -22.37
CA LEU A 113 -0.14 7.88 -21.60
C LEU A 113 -0.49 9.20 -20.88
N ARG A 114 -1.26 10.08 -21.54
CA ARG A 114 -1.76 11.33 -20.92
C ARG A 114 -2.76 11.05 -19.82
N ALA A 115 -3.66 10.08 -19.98
CA ALA A 115 -4.61 9.72 -18.95
C ALA A 115 -3.89 9.19 -17.71
N LEU A 116 -2.94 8.26 -17.88
CA LEU A 116 -2.20 7.67 -16.77
C LEU A 116 -1.33 8.72 -16.06
N ARG A 117 -0.71 9.64 -16.82
CA ARG A 117 0.00 10.79 -16.26
C ARG A 117 -0.91 11.78 -15.57
N GLY A 118 -2.09 12.04 -16.12
CA GLY A 118 -3.09 12.95 -15.55
C GLY A 118 -3.63 12.45 -14.19
N LEU A 119 -3.64 11.13 -13.98
CA LEU A 119 -3.90 10.53 -12.67
C LEU A 119 -2.67 10.44 -11.76
N GLY A 120 -1.52 10.96 -12.20
CA GLY A 120 -0.26 10.93 -11.45
C GLY A 120 0.30 9.52 -11.26
N LEU A 121 -0.06 8.56 -12.11
CA LEU A 121 0.38 7.16 -11.98
C LEU A 121 1.75 6.93 -12.62
N ILE A 122 2.01 7.59 -13.75
CA ILE A 122 3.24 7.46 -14.51
C ILE A 122 3.74 8.83 -14.98
N GLU A 123 5.03 8.92 -15.25
CA GLU A 123 5.65 10.10 -15.84
C GLU A 123 6.85 9.71 -16.72
N PRO A 124 7.25 10.56 -17.69
CA PRO A 124 8.51 10.36 -18.38
C PRO A 124 9.67 10.64 -17.42
N LYS A 125 10.65 9.73 -17.35
CA LYS A 125 11.79 9.82 -16.42
C LYS A 125 12.52 11.17 -16.43
N TYR A 126 12.66 11.76 -17.61
CA TYR A 126 13.36 13.05 -17.79
C TYR A 126 12.39 14.24 -17.89
N GLY A 127 11.12 14.04 -17.50
CA GLY A 127 10.07 15.04 -17.67
C GLY A 127 9.72 15.28 -19.14
N GLY A 128 9.02 16.40 -19.40
CA GLY A 128 8.70 16.83 -20.75
C GLY A 128 7.55 16.05 -21.41
N SER A 129 7.59 15.94 -22.73
CA SER A 129 6.56 15.31 -23.55
C SER A 129 6.89 13.87 -23.92
N TRP A 130 5.87 13.04 -24.12
CA TRP A 130 6.05 11.67 -24.59
C TRP A 130 6.60 11.62 -26.02
N ASP A 131 7.68 10.88 -26.19
CA ASP A 131 8.24 10.44 -27.47
C ASP A 131 8.47 8.91 -27.44
N SER A 132 8.78 8.31 -28.58
CA SER A 132 8.98 6.87 -28.69
C SER A 132 10.16 6.34 -27.86
N LYS A 133 11.14 7.20 -27.56
CA LYS A 133 12.35 6.89 -26.79
C LYS A 133 12.24 7.28 -25.31
N SER A 134 11.07 7.74 -24.88
CA SER A 134 10.83 8.16 -23.51
C SER A 134 10.82 6.94 -22.63
N ILE A 135 11.58 7.01 -21.53
CA ILE A 135 11.54 5.99 -20.48
C ILE A 135 10.34 6.30 -19.59
N ILE A 136 9.50 5.31 -19.37
CA ILE A 136 8.33 5.41 -18.51
C ILE A 136 8.74 5.09 -17.08
N GLU A 137 8.35 5.94 -16.14
CA GLU A 137 8.57 5.76 -14.71
C GLU A 137 7.23 5.76 -13.97
N VAL A 138 7.08 4.85 -13.00
CA VAL A 138 5.92 4.80 -12.12
C VAL A 138 6.19 5.71 -10.93
N THR A 139 5.33 6.70 -10.73
CA THR A 139 5.50 7.67 -9.64
C THR A 139 5.36 6.98 -8.27
N SER A 140 5.87 7.63 -7.21
CA SER A 140 5.66 7.16 -5.84
C SER A 140 4.18 6.95 -5.49
N PHE A 141 3.31 7.82 -6.01
CA PHE A 141 1.86 7.67 -5.83
C PHE A 141 1.32 6.44 -6.57
N GLY A 142 1.71 6.22 -7.82
CA GLY A 142 1.35 5.03 -8.59
C GLY A 142 1.77 3.74 -7.90
N GLN A 143 2.99 3.69 -7.35
CA GLN A 143 3.49 2.54 -6.58
C GLN A 143 2.65 2.25 -5.33
N VAL A 144 2.27 3.29 -4.57
CA VAL A 144 1.44 3.13 -3.38
C VAL A 144 0.02 2.70 -3.76
N PHE A 145 -0.56 3.27 -4.82
CA PHE A 145 -1.86 2.88 -5.32
C PHE A 145 -1.92 1.40 -5.71
N VAL A 146 -0.85 0.89 -6.35
CA VAL A 146 -0.77 -0.53 -6.72
C VAL A 146 -0.67 -1.44 -5.52
N LYS A 147 0.07 -1.04 -4.49
CA LYS A 147 0.07 -1.76 -3.19
C LYS A 147 -1.35 -1.82 -2.62
N TYR A 148 -2.10 -0.71 -2.68
CA TYR A 148 -3.50 -0.66 -2.25
C TYR A 148 -4.40 -1.61 -3.06
N LEU A 149 -4.27 -1.65 -4.39
CA LEU A 149 -5.01 -2.57 -5.26
C LEU A 149 -4.76 -4.04 -4.88
N ARG A 150 -3.49 -4.44 -4.79
CA ARG A 150 -3.09 -5.81 -4.44
C ARG A 150 -3.57 -6.22 -3.04
N MET A 151 -3.56 -5.29 -2.08
CA MET A 151 -4.10 -5.55 -0.73
C MET A 151 -5.61 -5.77 -0.77
N ARG A 152 -6.34 -4.99 -1.58
CA ARG A 152 -7.79 -5.13 -1.73
C ARG A 152 -8.18 -6.44 -2.41
N GLU A 153 -7.45 -6.86 -3.45
CA GLU A 153 -7.67 -8.14 -4.12
C GLU A 153 -7.46 -9.33 -3.17
N LYS A 154 -6.35 -9.33 -2.41
CA LYS A 154 -6.10 -10.33 -1.37
C LYS A 154 -7.18 -10.33 -0.28
N GLY A 155 -7.64 -9.15 0.12
CA GLY A 155 -8.73 -8.99 1.08
C GLY A 155 -10.08 -9.48 0.56
N ALA A 156 -10.33 -9.33 -0.74
CA ALA A 156 -11.53 -9.83 -1.41
C ALA A 156 -11.50 -11.37 -1.52
N GLN A 157 -10.36 -11.95 -1.90
CA GLN A 157 -10.18 -13.42 -1.95
C GLN A 157 -10.38 -14.08 -0.59
N LYS A 158 -9.92 -13.45 0.50
CA LYS A 158 -10.08 -13.99 1.86
C LYS A 158 -11.53 -13.98 2.37
N LYS A 159 -12.44 -13.21 1.74
CA LYS A 159 -13.86 -13.13 2.10
C LYS A 159 -14.75 -14.09 1.32
N ILE A 160 -14.22 -14.82 0.34
CA ILE A 160 -14.96 -15.86 -0.37
C ILE A 160 -14.66 -17.18 0.36
N PRO A 161 -15.59 -17.74 1.16
CA PRO A 161 -15.40 -19.06 1.75
C PRO A 161 -15.23 -20.10 0.64
N ALA A 162 -14.27 -21.01 0.82
CA ALA A 162 -13.91 -22.05 -0.16
C ALA A 162 -15.07 -23.00 -0.53
N ASP A 163 -16.18 -22.96 0.22
CA ASP A 163 -17.38 -23.78 0.00
C ASP A 163 -18.25 -23.36 -1.19
N SER A 164 -17.89 -22.30 -1.94
CA SER A 164 -18.64 -21.86 -3.12
C SER A 164 -18.16 -22.48 -4.45
N GLN A 165 -17.21 -23.42 -4.41
CA GLN A 165 -16.75 -24.18 -5.58
C GLN A 165 -17.24 -25.63 -5.49
N ALA A 166 -18.55 -25.84 -5.47
CA ALA A 166 -19.12 -27.13 -5.87
C ALA A 166 -19.39 -27.08 -7.40
N PRO A 167 -18.76 -27.93 -8.22
CA PRO A 167 -19.16 -28.06 -9.61
C PRO A 167 -20.58 -28.67 -9.70
N PRO A 168 -21.35 -28.38 -10.76
CA PRO A 168 -22.65 -29.00 -11.02
C PRO A 168 -22.53 -30.51 -11.28
#